data_AF-A0A7U6KD69-F1
#
_entry.id   AF-A0A7U6KD69-F1
#
_cell.length_a   1.000
_cell.length_b   1.000
_cell.length_c   1.000
_cell.angle_alpha   90.00
_cell.angle_beta   90.00
_cell.angle_gamma   90.00
#
_symmetry.space_group_name_H-M   'P 1'
#
loop_
_entity.id
_entity.type
_entity.pdbx_description
1 polymer ?
#
loop_
_entity_poly.entity_id
_entity_poly.type
_entity_poly.pdbx_seq_one_letter_code
_entity_poly.pdbx_strand_id
1 'polypeptide(L)'
;MQHRNTDLRIQRTRNAIKTAFQDMICEMEANEITVAELTRRAQIHRKTFYLHYTSIEALFEDMLSELAENYYAMWDQLEPPFSFLEVNRVFFEFCAKNTMYQERLMCDPSYRDFCNKLFTTTLQHNRDHYNPYAHCSERVQRIINKFLTTNSLEFYRDWVAAGKDLPLEELIDITGTLLNDAISSFVEPEYYL
;
A
#
# COMPACT_ATOMS: atom_id res chain seq x y z
N MET A 1 7.16 -9.24 36.53
CA MET A 1 6.57 -7.89 36.33
C MET A 1 7.49 -6.92 35.58
N GLN A 2 8.82 -7.10 35.55
CA GLN A 2 9.75 -6.20 34.83
C GLN A 2 9.65 -6.24 33.29
N HIS A 3 9.36 -7.38 32.67
CA HIS A 3 9.25 -7.47 31.19
C HIS A 3 8.09 -6.63 30.62
N ARG A 4 6.89 -6.71 31.23
CA ARG A 4 5.69 -5.99 30.77
C ARG A 4 5.87 -4.46 30.76
N ASN A 5 6.65 -3.91 31.68
CA ASN A 5 6.89 -2.46 31.75
C ASN A 5 7.89 -2.01 30.66
N THR A 6 8.92 -2.82 30.41
CA THR A 6 9.84 -2.61 29.28
C THR A 6 9.11 -2.67 27.94
N ASP A 7 8.21 -3.64 27.74
CA ASP A 7 7.40 -3.75 26.52
C ASP A 7 6.53 -2.51 26.29
N LEU A 8 5.86 -2.01 27.34
CA LEU A 8 5.06 -0.78 27.26
C LEU A 8 5.91 0.45 26.89
N ARG A 9 7.14 0.54 27.42
CA ARG A 9 8.06 1.63 27.08
C ARG A 9 8.51 1.55 25.62
N ILE A 10 8.81 0.36 25.12
CA ILE A 10 9.19 0.12 23.73
C ILE A 10 8.04 0.52 22.80
N GLN A 11 6.82 0.07 23.11
CA GLN A 11 5.64 0.37 22.29
C GLN A 11 5.32 1.86 22.26
N ARG A 12 5.36 2.54 23.42
CA ARG A 12 5.19 4.01 23.49
C ARG A 12 6.21 4.75 22.63
N THR A 13 7.47 4.30 22.65
CA THR A 13 8.55 4.93 21.88
C THR A 13 8.35 4.69 20.38
N ARG A 14 8.01 3.47 19.96
CA ARG A 14 7.69 3.18 18.55
C ARG A 14 6.51 4.01 18.06
N ASN A 15 5.45 4.13 18.86
CA ASN A 15 4.28 4.94 18.51
C ASN A 15 4.64 6.43 18.35
N ALA A 16 5.46 6.98 19.26
CA ALA A 16 5.93 8.37 19.15
C ALA A 16 6.75 8.59 17.87
N ILE A 17 7.64 7.64 17.51
CA ILE A 17 8.41 7.68 16.26
C ILE A 17 7.46 7.66 15.05
N LYS A 18 6.52 6.71 14.99
CA LYS A 18 5.59 6.58 13.86
C LYS A 18 4.67 7.79 13.71
N THR A 19 4.15 8.31 14.82
CA THR A 19 3.29 9.52 14.80
C THR A 19 4.07 10.71 14.22
N ALA A 20 5.26 10.99 14.76
CA ALA A 20 6.08 12.08 14.26
C ALA A 20 6.47 11.91 12.78
N PHE A 21 6.65 10.66 12.34
CA PHE A 21 6.96 10.37 10.95
C PHE A 21 5.77 10.53 10.01
N GLN A 22 4.57 10.11 10.43
CA GLN A 22 3.32 10.36 9.70
C GLN A 22 3.09 11.86 9.51
N ASP A 23 3.32 12.66 10.56
CA ASP A 23 3.25 14.12 10.49
C ASP A 23 4.28 14.69 9.49
N MET A 24 5.52 14.18 9.53
CA MET A 24 6.54 14.58 8.57
C MET A 24 6.16 14.24 7.13
N ILE A 25 5.63 13.04 6.87
CA ILE A 25 5.13 12.67 5.53
C ILE A 25 4.09 13.68 5.05
N CYS A 26 3.17 14.10 5.93
CA CYS A 26 2.15 15.09 5.61
C CYS A 26 2.73 16.48 5.27
N GLU A 27 3.95 16.80 5.70
CA GLU A 27 4.50 18.16 5.67
C GLU A 27 5.65 18.36 4.69
N MET A 28 6.40 17.32 4.31
CA MET A 28 7.64 17.45 3.53
C MET A 28 7.83 16.31 2.52
N GLU A 29 8.78 16.50 1.61
CA GLU A 29 9.14 15.49 0.61
C GLU A 29 9.98 14.37 1.23
N ALA A 30 9.93 13.17 0.64
CA ALA A 30 10.59 11.99 1.21
C ALA A 30 12.11 12.18 1.46
N ASN A 31 12.80 12.93 0.60
CA ASN A 31 14.25 13.19 0.71
C ASN A 31 14.61 14.25 1.77
N GLU A 32 13.63 14.98 2.30
CA GLU A 32 13.82 15.99 3.35
C GLU A 32 13.71 15.38 4.76
N ILE A 33 13.16 14.17 4.87
CA ILE A 33 12.98 13.49 6.15
C ILE A 33 14.33 13.04 6.71
N THR A 34 14.67 13.55 7.90
CA THR A 34 15.91 13.19 8.60
C THR A 34 15.66 12.61 9.98
N VAL A 35 16.56 11.72 10.44
CA VAL A 35 16.55 11.21 11.82
C VAL A 35 16.64 12.35 12.85
N ALA A 36 17.37 13.42 12.52
CA ALA A 36 17.53 14.57 13.42
C ALA A 36 16.18 15.26 13.70
N GLU A 37 15.45 15.59 12.64
CA GLU A 37 14.14 16.25 12.77
C GLU A 37 13.10 15.32 13.38
N LEU A 38 13.07 14.06 12.94
CA LEU A 38 12.17 13.04 13.48
C LEU A 38 12.34 12.86 15.00
N THR A 39 13.58 12.74 15.47
CA THR A 39 13.86 12.55 16.90
C THR A 39 13.51 13.78 17.73
N ARG A 40 13.67 14.99 17.16
CA ARG A 40 13.22 16.24 17.78
C ARG A 40 11.71 16.27 17.96
N ARG A 41 10.95 15.94 16.91
CA ARG A 41 9.47 15.90 16.92
C ARG A 41 8.94 14.82 17.86
N ALA A 42 9.51 13.62 17.81
CA ALA A 42 9.16 12.50 18.68
C ALA A 42 9.64 12.66 20.14
N GLN A 43 10.38 13.74 20.47
CA GLN A 43 10.94 14.02 21.79
C GLN A 43 11.81 12.88 22.35
N ILE A 44 12.66 12.29 21.51
CA ILE A 44 13.57 11.19 21.88
C ILE A 44 15.02 11.53 21.52
N HIS A 45 15.97 10.84 22.13
CA HIS A 45 17.37 10.92 21.69
C HIS A 45 17.59 10.12 20.42
N ARG A 46 18.55 10.56 19.57
CA ARG A 46 18.96 9.80 18.37
C ARG A 46 19.36 8.35 18.69
N LYS A 47 20.06 8.13 19.81
CA LYS A 47 20.41 6.77 20.28
C LYS A 47 19.16 5.92 20.50
N THR A 48 18.07 6.50 20.98
CA THR A 48 16.80 5.80 21.18
C THR A 48 16.15 5.41 19.86
N PHE A 49 16.18 6.28 18.84
CA PHE A 49 15.71 5.92 17.49
C PHE A 49 16.45 4.69 16.96
N TYR A 50 17.78 4.69 17.06
CA TYR A 50 18.61 3.59 16.57
C TYR A 50 18.47 2.27 17.37
N LEU A 51 17.78 2.27 18.51
CA LEU A 51 17.38 1.03 19.18
C LEU A 51 16.15 0.37 18.51
N HIS A 52 15.40 1.11 17.70
CA HIS A 52 14.18 0.64 17.04
C HIS A 52 14.35 0.51 15.53
N TYR A 53 15.08 1.42 14.89
CA TYR A 53 15.23 1.48 13.44
C TYR A 53 16.67 1.80 13.05
N THR A 54 17.22 1.06 12.09
CA THR A 54 18.61 1.26 11.62
C THR A 54 18.75 2.53 10.76
N SER A 55 17.68 2.95 10.09
CA SER A 55 17.63 4.14 9.25
C SER A 55 16.19 4.65 9.07
N ILE A 56 16.03 5.77 8.34
CA ILE A 56 14.71 6.27 7.94
C ILE A 56 14.03 5.30 6.97
N GLU A 57 14.80 4.70 6.06
CA GLU A 57 14.32 3.71 5.12
C GLU A 57 13.77 2.47 5.84
N ALA A 58 14.43 2.01 6.92
CA ALA A 58 13.93 0.92 7.73
C ALA A 58 12.59 1.27 8.43
N LEU A 59 12.40 2.52 8.83
CA LEU A 59 11.12 3.00 9.37
C LEU A 59 10.04 3.06 8.27
N PHE A 60 10.38 3.53 7.06
CA PHE A 60 9.48 3.47 5.91
C PHE A 60 9.03 2.04 5.63
N GLU A 61 9.96 1.09 5.57
CA GLU A 61 9.65 -0.31 5.29
C GLU A 61 8.73 -0.92 6.36
N ASP A 62 8.98 -0.64 7.65
CA ASP A 62 8.10 -1.06 8.76
C ASP A 62 6.67 -0.50 8.60
N MET A 63 6.55 0.77 8.21
CA MET A 63 5.23 1.39 7.98
C MET A 63 4.53 0.86 6.73
N LEU A 64 5.24 0.67 5.62
CA LEU A 64 4.67 0.04 4.42
C LEU A 64 4.21 -1.38 4.71
N SER A 65 4.93 -2.12 5.54
CA SER A 65 4.57 -3.48 5.94
C SER A 65 3.25 -3.49 6.72
N GLU A 66 3.06 -2.56 7.66
CA GLU A 66 1.78 -2.40 8.36
C GLU A 66 0.64 -1.99 7.42
N LEU A 67 0.89 -1.13 6.42
CA LEU A 67 -0.10 -0.82 5.39
C LEU A 67 -0.44 -2.05 4.55
N ALA A 68 0.56 -2.86 4.20
CA ALA A 68 0.38 -4.09 3.45
C ALA A 68 -0.47 -5.09 4.23
N GLU A 69 -0.21 -5.27 5.52
CA GLU A 69 -0.98 -6.15 6.40
C GLU A 69 -2.46 -5.76 6.46
N ASN A 70 -2.75 -4.46 6.58
CA ASN A 70 -4.12 -3.97 6.53
C ASN A 70 -4.79 -4.24 5.17
N TYR A 71 -4.02 -4.16 4.09
CA TYR A 71 -4.53 -4.45 2.76
C TYR A 71 -4.74 -5.96 2.53
N TYR A 72 -3.84 -6.81 3.03
CA TYR A 72 -4.00 -8.27 3.04
C TYR A 72 -5.27 -8.69 3.76
N ALA A 73 -5.57 -8.07 4.91
CA ALA A 73 -6.78 -8.38 5.66
C ALA A 73 -8.09 -8.10 4.87
N MET A 74 -8.07 -7.20 3.87
CA MET A 74 -9.22 -7.01 2.96
C MET A 74 -9.24 -8.07 1.85
N TRP A 75 -8.07 -8.49 1.37
CA TRP A 75 -7.93 -9.55 0.37
C TRP A 75 -8.29 -10.94 0.89
N ASP A 76 -7.88 -11.26 2.11
CA ASP A 76 -8.16 -12.55 2.77
C ASP A 76 -9.66 -12.80 3.02
N GLN A 77 -10.50 -11.78 2.82
CA GLN A 77 -11.96 -11.89 2.90
C GLN A 77 -12.61 -12.30 1.57
N LEU A 78 -11.85 -12.29 0.46
CA LEU A 78 -12.36 -12.74 -0.84
C LEU A 78 -12.29 -14.26 -0.93
N GLU A 79 -13.38 -14.87 -1.37
CA GLU A 79 -13.42 -16.31 -1.67
C GLU A 79 -13.19 -16.53 -3.18
N PRO A 80 -12.19 -17.33 -3.58
CA PRO A 80 -12.01 -17.69 -4.99
C PRO A 80 -13.18 -18.53 -5.55
N PRO A 81 -13.50 -18.42 -6.86
CA PRO A 81 -12.87 -17.55 -7.84
C PRO A 81 -13.38 -16.11 -7.73
N PHE A 82 -12.50 -15.14 -7.91
CA PHE A 82 -12.88 -13.73 -8.00
C PHE A 82 -12.35 -13.10 -9.28
N SER A 83 -13.16 -12.22 -9.85
CA SER A 83 -12.87 -11.41 -11.03
C SER A 83 -11.90 -10.27 -10.72
N PHE A 84 -11.33 -9.67 -11.77
CA PHE A 84 -10.52 -8.46 -11.55
C PHE A 84 -11.37 -7.26 -11.08
N LEU A 85 -12.70 -7.29 -11.27
CA LEU A 85 -13.61 -6.27 -10.74
C LEU A 85 -13.57 -6.22 -9.21
N GLU A 86 -13.65 -7.39 -8.56
CA GLU A 86 -13.61 -7.52 -7.10
C GLU A 86 -12.25 -7.09 -6.53
N VAL A 87 -11.18 -7.49 -7.22
CA VAL A 87 -9.81 -7.07 -6.92
C VAL A 87 -9.65 -5.55 -6.99
N ASN A 88 -10.15 -4.94 -8.06
CA ASN A 88 -10.09 -3.49 -8.27
C ASN A 88 -10.91 -2.74 -7.19
N ARG A 89 -12.08 -3.27 -6.84
CA ARG A 89 -12.91 -2.74 -5.75
C ARG A 89 -12.15 -2.74 -4.42
N VAL A 90 -11.53 -3.86 -4.04
CA VAL A 90 -10.73 -3.95 -2.80
C VAL A 90 -9.62 -2.90 -2.78
N PHE A 91 -8.93 -2.69 -3.89
CA PHE A 91 -7.91 -1.64 -4.02
C PHE A 91 -8.49 -0.24 -3.74
N PHE A 92 -9.57 0.14 -4.43
CA PHE A 92 -10.14 1.47 -4.30
C PHE A 92 -10.80 1.71 -2.95
N GLU A 93 -11.48 0.72 -2.38
CA GLU A 93 -12.07 0.83 -1.03
C GLU A 93 -11.01 0.94 0.06
N PHE A 94 -9.88 0.24 -0.10
CA PHE A 94 -8.72 0.42 0.77
C PHE A 94 -8.20 1.85 0.67
N CYS A 95 -7.98 2.34 -0.54
CA CYS A 95 -7.42 3.66 -0.77
C CYS A 95 -8.38 4.81 -0.37
N ALA A 96 -9.69 4.63 -0.53
CA ALA A 96 -10.69 5.63 -0.17
C ALA A 96 -10.78 5.89 1.34
N LYS A 97 -10.33 4.94 2.17
CA LYS A 97 -10.29 5.03 3.63
C LYS A 97 -8.97 5.62 4.15
N ASN A 98 -8.08 6.05 3.24
CA ASN A 98 -6.77 6.57 3.59
C ASN A 98 -6.87 7.84 4.46
N THR A 99 -6.10 7.85 5.54
CA THR A 99 -5.74 9.07 6.26
C THR A 99 -4.86 9.98 5.39
N MET A 100 -4.68 11.24 5.81
CA MET A 100 -3.90 12.22 5.05
C MET A 100 -2.47 11.75 4.73
N TYR A 101 -1.78 11.09 5.69
CA TYR A 101 -0.43 10.57 5.43
C TYR A 101 -0.45 9.43 4.39
N GLN A 102 -1.47 8.57 4.42
CA GLN A 102 -1.60 7.45 3.48
C GLN A 102 -1.91 7.99 2.08
N GLU A 103 -2.83 8.94 1.95
CA GLU A 103 -3.13 9.56 0.67
C GLU A 103 -1.90 10.26 0.09
N ARG A 104 -1.14 10.98 0.93
CA ARG A 104 0.11 11.61 0.50
C ARG A 104 1.15 10.58 0.06
N LEU A 105 1.35 9.51 0.83
CA LEU A 105 2.26 8.41 0.47
C LEU A 105 1.92 7.78 -0.89
N MET A 106 0.63 7.74 -1.24
CA MET A 106 0.12 7.17 -2.49
C MET A 106 0.26 8.11 -3.69
N CYS A 107 0.03 9.41 -3.48
CA CYS A 107 -0.19 10.38 -4.55
C CYS A 107 1.01 11.29 -4.82
N ASP A 108 1.79 11.61 -3.78
CA ASP A 108 2.89 12.55 -3.90
C ASP A 108 4.08 11.90 -4.65
N PRO A 109 4.63 12.56 -5.68
CA PRO A 109 5.75 12.04 -6.47
C PRO A 109 6.97 11.62 -5.65
N SER A 110 7.28 12.29 -4.54
CA SER A 110 8.47 11.95 -3.73
C SER A 110 8.36 10.59 -3.03
N TYR A 111 7.13 10.10 -2.82
CA TYR A 111 6.86 8.82 -2.15
C TYR A 111 6.52 7.67 -3.12
N ARG A 112 6.49 7.96 -4.42
CA ARG A 112 5.99 7.03 -5.46
C ARG A 112 6.70 5.67 -5.45
N ASP A 113 8.02 5.63 -5.29
CA ASP A 113 8.77 4.38 -5.30
C ASP A 113 8.44 3.48 -4.10
N PHE A 114 8.25 4.08 -2.92
CA PHE A 114 7.83 3.40 -1.71
C PHE A 114 6.43 2.79 -1.87
N CYS A 115 5.48 3.59 -2.37
CA CYS A 115 4.13 3.15 -2.69
C CYS A 115 4.13 2.03 -3.75
N ASN A 116 4.90 2.17 -4.83
CA ASN A 116 4.93 1.16 -5.89
C ASN A 116 5.49 -0.17 -5.37
N LYS A 117 6.48 -0.14 -4.47
CA LYS A 117 7.02 -1.33 -3.81
C LYS A 117 5.96 -2.04 -2.97
N LEU A 118 5.15 -1.31 -2.21
CA LEU A 118 4.03 -1.85 -1.42
C LEU A 118 3.08 -2.67 -2.29
N PHE A 119 2.49 -2.09 -3.33
CA PHE A 119 1.50 -2.80 -4.16
C PHE A 119 2.11 -3.91 -5.02
N THR A 120 3.40 -3.81 -5.36
CA THR A 120 4.10 -4.89 -6.05
C THR A 120 4.22 -6.12 -5.12
N THR A 121 4.60 -5.91 -3.86
CA THR A 121 4.68 -6.98 -2.86
C THR A 121 3.29 -7.55 -2.57
N THR A 122 2.28 -6.69 -2.43
CA THR A 122 0.93 -7.19 -2.14
C THR A 122 0.37 -8.01 -3.30
N LEU A 123 0.60 -7.57 -4.54
CA LEU A 123 0.12 -8.34 -5.69
C LEU A 123 0.76 -9.74 -5.76
N GLN A 124 2.02 -9.88 -5.35
CA GLN A 124 2.66 -11.21 -5.27
C GLN A 124 1.96 -12.11 -4.26
N HIS A 125 1.73 -11.60 -3.04
CA HIS A 125 0.97 -12.32 -2.02
C HIS A 125 -0.41 -12.75 -2.52
N ASN A 126 -1.13 -11.86 -3.21
CA ASN A 126 -2.46 -12.15 -3.75
C ASN A 126 -2.43 -13.24 -4.83
N ARG A 127 -1.34 -13.32 -5.61
CA ARG A 127 -1.15 -14.35 -6.65
C ARG A 127 -0.79 -15.72 -6.07
N ASP A 128 -0.18 -15.77 -4.89
CA ASP A 128 0.02 -17.02 -4.16
C ASP A 128 -1.32 -17.60 -3.68
N HIS A 129 -2.30 -16.74 -3.37
CA HIS A 129 -3.66 -17.16 -2.99
C HIS A 129 -4.52 -17.56 -4.20
N TYR A 130 -4.57 -16.74 -5.25
CA TYR A 130 -5.31 -17.03 -6.48
C TYR A 130 -4.68 -16.33 -7.70
N ASN A 131 -4.44 -17.12 -8.75
CA ASN A 131 -3.80 -16.65 -9.98
C ASN A 131 -4.56 -17.14 -11.23
N PRO A 132 -5.47 -16.32 -11.79
CA PRO A 132 -6.32 -16.73 -12.91
C PRO A 132 -5.57 -16.91 -14.25
N TYR A 133 -4.29 -16.54 -14.29
CA TYR A 133 -3.39 -16.67 -15.43
C TYR A 133 -2.12 -17.45 -15.07
N ALA A 134 -2.23 -18.41 -14.14
CA ALA A 134 -1.12 -19.26 -13.72
C ALA A 134 -0.51 -20.10 -14.87
N HIS A 135 -1.30 -20.43 -15.89
CA HIS A 135 -0.85 -21.15 -17.09
C HIS A 135 0.08 -20.31 -17.98
N CYS A 136 0.04 -18.98 -17.87
CA CYS A 136 0.92 -18.10 -18.63
C CYS A 136 2.36 -18.21 -18.12
N SER A 137 3.35 -17.97 -18.99
CA SER A 137 4.76 -17.90 -18.56
C SER A 137 4.97 -16.83 -17.48
N GLU A 138 5.94 -17.02 -16.58
CA GLU A 138 6.23 -16.03 -15.54
C GLU A 138 6.47 -14.61 -16.09
N ARG A 139 7.08 -14.50 -17.28
CA ARG A 139 7.29 -13.21 -17.94
C ARG A 139 5.97 -12.54 -18.28
N VAL A 140 5.01 -13.30 -18.81
CA VAL A 140 3.66 -12.80 -19.14
C VAL A 140 2.92 -12.43 -17.87
N GLN A 141 2.95 -13.27 -16.83
CA GLN A 141 2.36 -12.95 -15.53
C GLN A 141 2.93 -11.64 -14.94
N ARG A 142 4.26 -11.44 -15.00
CA ARG A 142 4.89 -10.17 -14.57
C ARG A 142 4.43 -8.96 -15.38
N ILE A 143 4.17 -9.12 -16.68
CA ILE A 143 3.67 -8.03 -17.54
C ILE A 143 2.24 -7.68 -17.13
N ILE A 144 1.36 -8.67 -16.99
CA ILE A 144 -0.03 -8.49 -16.56
C ILE A 144 -0.07 -7.82 -15.18
N ASN A 145 0.70 -8.35 -14.22
CA ASN A 145 0.80 -7.79 -12.88
C ASN A 145 1.26 -6.32 -12.89
N LYS A 146 2.30 -6.01 -13.68
CA LYS A 146 2.80 -4.63 -13.81
C LYS A 146 1.75 -3.71 -14.42
N PHE A 147 1.02 -4.16 -15.44
CA PHE A 147 -0.08 -3.41 -16.04
C PHE A 147 -1.17 -3.10 -15.00
N LEU A 148 -1.65 -4.11 -14.28
CA LEU A 148 -2.73 -3.97 -13.31
C LEU A 148 -2.33 -3.02 -12.16
N THR A 149 -1.20 -3.26 -11.50
CA THR A 149 -0.73 -2.40 -10.40
C THR A 149 -0.50 -0.95 -10.85
N THR A 150 0.13 -0.76 -12.01
CA THR A 150 0.45 0.60 -12.49
C THR A 150 -0.84 1.35 -12.81
N ASN A 151 -1.77 0.75 -13.55
CA ASN A 151 -3.00 1.45 -13.92
C ASN A 151 -3.91 1.71 -12.72
N SER A 152 -4.12 0.75 -11.80
CA SER A 152 -4.92 1.01 -10.60
C SER A 152 -4.35 2.18 -9.78
N LEU A 153 -3.03 2.25 -9.61
CA LEU A 153 -2.37 3.37 -8.92
C LEU A 153 -2.52 4.69 -9.66
N GLU A 154 -2.30 4.73 -10.98
CA GLU A 154 -2.42 5.97 -11.74
C GLU A 154 -3.87 6.46 -11.80
N PHE A 155 -4.87 5.57 -11.91
CA PHE A 155 -6.29 5.96 -11.82
C PHE A 155 -6.63 6.57 -10.47
N TYR A 156 -6.15 5.98 -9.37
CA TYR A 156 -6.36 6.55 -8.03
C TYR A 156 -5.68 7.91 -7.88
N ARG A 157 -4.44 8.05 -8.35
CA ARG A 157 -3.67 9.30 -8.32
C ARG A 157 -4.37 10.42 -9.10
N ASP A 158 -4.83 10.10 -10.30
CA ASP A 158 -5.56 11.02 -11.17
C ASP A 158 -6.87 11.46 -10.51
N TRP A 159 -7.66 10.52 -9.98
CA TRP A 159 -8.90 10.82 -9.26
C TRP A 159 -8.68 11.73 -8.04
N VAL A 160 -7.63 11.47 -7.24
CA VAL A 160 -7.27 12.35 -6.11
C VAL A 160 -6.84 13.73 -6.61
N ALA A 161 -6.01 13.80 -7.66
CA ALA A 161 -5.56 15.07 -8.24
C ALA A 161 -6.71 15.90 -8.84
N ALA A 162 -7.74 15.25 -9.38
CA ALA A 162 -8.97 15.86 -9.84
C ALA A 162 -9.90 16.33 -8.70
N GLY A 163 -9.53 16.09 -7.44
CA GLY A 163 -10.33 16.46 -6.27
C GLY A 163 -11.45 15.47 -5.96
N LYS A 164 -11.28 14.20 -6.34
CA LYS A 164 -12.28 13.12 -6.19
C LYS A 164 -13.60 13.49 -6.88
N ASP A 165 -13.48 13.90 -8.14
CA ASP A 165 -14.53 14.47 -8.98
C ASP A 165 -15.62 13.46 -9.39
N LEU A 166 -15.30 12.16 -9.38
CA LEU A 166 -16.25 11.08 -9.60
C LEU A 166 -16.67 10.39 -8.28
N PRO A 167 -17.92 9.91 -8.18
CA PRO A 167 -18.32 8.98 -7.13
C PRO A 167 -17.41 7.73 -7.13
N LEU A 168 -17.03 7.26 -5.94
CA LEU A 168 -16.11 6.11 -5.81
C LEU A 168 -16.63 4.86 -6.55
N GLU A 169 -17.93 4.60 -6.48
CA GLU A 169 -18.54 3.45 -7.14
C GLU A 169 -18.41 3.52 -8.66
N GLU A 170 -18.63 4.71 -9.24
CA GLU A 170 -18.50 4.94 -10.68
C GLU A 170 -17.04 4.76 -11.13
N LEU A 171 -16.08 5.24 -10.34
CA LEU A 171 -14.65 5.02 -10.61
C LEU A 171 -14.29 3.53 -10.56
N ILE A 172 -14.78 2.79 -9.56
CA ILE A 172 -14.54 1.35 -9.39
C ILE A 172 -15.08 0.59 -10.59
N ASP A 173 -16.30 0.89 -11.03
CA ASP A 173 -16.95 0.21 -12.14
C ASP A 173 -16.20 0.46 -13.46
N ILE A 174 -15.92 1.73 -13.80
CA ILE A 174 -15.23 2.09 -15.04
C ILE A 174 -13.84 1.45 -15.10
N THR A 175 -13.04 1.63 -14.06
CA THR A 175 -11.65 1.13 -14.03
C THR A 175 -11.62 -0.39 -13.93
N GLY A 176 -12.56 -0.98 -13.20
CA GLY A 176 -12.74 -2.42 -13.11
C GLY A 176 -13.02 -3.04 -14.47
N THR A 177 -14.02 -2.53 -15.21
CA THR A 177 -14.35 -3.04 -16.55
C THR A 177 -13.16 -2.95 -17.49
N LEU A 178 -12.49 -1.79 -17.54
CA LEU A 178 -11.32 -1.58 -18.40
C LEU A 178 -10.20 -2.59 -18.11
N LEU A 179 -9.88 -2.79 -16.82
CA LEU A 179 -8.79 -3.68 -16.42
C LEU A 179 -9.15 -5.16 -16.59
N ASN A 180 -10.40 -5.54 -16.29
CA ASN A 180 -10.90 -6.89 -16.51
C ASN A 180 -10.87 -7.27 -17.99
N ASP A 181 -11.40 -6.41 -18.86
CA ASP A 181 -11.45 -6.66 -20.29
C ASP A 181 -10.05 -6.74 -20.90
N ALA A 182 -9.13 -5.89 -20.45
CA ALA A 182 -7.74 -5.88 -20.91
C ALA A 182 -6.98 -7.19 -20.65
N ILE A 183 -7.36 -7.94 -19.60
CA ILE A 183 -6.71 -9.20 -19.25
C ILE A 183 -7.55 -10.44 -19.57
N SER A 184 -8.79 -10.26 -20.01
CA SER A 184 -9.78 -11.33 -20.20
C SER A 184 -9.27 -12.50 -21.06
N SER A 185 -8.48 -12.22 -22.11
CA SER A 185 -7.88 -13.24 -22.99
C SER A 185 -6.78 -14.08 -22.35
N PHE A 186 -6.27 -13.67 -21.19
CA PHE A 186 -5.24 -14.39 -20.43
C PHE A 186 -5.82 -15.15 -19.24
N VAL A 187 -7.09 -14.95 -18.90
CA VAL A 187 -7.79 -15.65 -17.82
C VAL A 187 -8.40 -16.93 -18.38
N GLU A 188 -8.22 -18.08 -17.73
CA GLU A 188 -8.82 -19.33 -18.26
C GLU A 188 -10.36 -19.25 -18.24
N PRO A 189 -11.04 -19.78 -19.27
CA PRO A 189 -12.51 -19.81 -19.35
C PRO A 189 -13.18 -20.54 -18.18
N GLU A 190 -12.47 -21.46 -17.53
CA GLU A 190 -12.94 -22.25 -16.39
C GLU A 190 -13.20 -21.41 -15.13
N TYR A 191 -12.78 -20.13 -15.13
CA TYR A 191 -12.96 -19.17 -14.04
C TYR A 191 -14.11 -18.18 -14.26
N TYR A 192 -14.98 -18.39 -15.26
CA TYR A 192 -16.20 -17.60 -15.50
C TYR A 192 -17.50 -18.32 -15.08
N LEU A 193 -17.40 -19.45 -14.37
CA LEU A 193 -18.55 -20.26 -13.89
C LEU A 193 -18.85 -20.03 -12.42
#